data_AF-A0A7X5YF03-F1
#
_entry.id   AF-A0A7X5YF03-F1
#
_cell.length_a   1.000
_cell.length_b   1.000
_cell.length_c   1.000
_cell.angle_alpha   90.00
_cell.angle_beta   90.00
_cell.angle_gamma   90.00
#
_symmetry.space_group_name_H-M   'P 1'
#
loop_
_entity.id
_entity.type
_entity.pdbx_description
1 polymer ?
#
loop_
_entity_poly.entity_id
_entity_poly.type
_entity_poly.pdbx_seq_one_letter_code
_entity_poly.pdbx_strand_id
1 'polypeptide(L)' 'MENMYEELAELLEVDEVKDNEILSEFECWDSLTVLSIIAWASENYGKTLLAKDVNGVKTVGGLVALLK' A
#
# COMPACT_ATOMS: atom_id res chain seq x y z
N MET A 1 -11.16 -1.65 -8.64
CA MET A 1 -10.63 -0.66 -7.69
C MET A 1 -11.10 -1.01 -6.28
N GLU A 2 -12.38 -1.34 -6.05
CA GLU A 2 -12.86 -1.84 -4.73
C GLU A 2 -11.96 -2.96 -4.17
N ASN A 3 -11.66 -3.98 -4.97
CA ASN A 3 -10.78 -5.09 -4.57
C ASN A 3 -9.37 -4.64 -4.12
N MET A 4 -8.81 -3.57 -4.70
CA MET A 4 -7.47 -3.08 -4.32
C MET A 4 -7.45 -2.43 -2.94
N TYR A 5 -8.51 -1.67 -2.60
CA TYR A 5 -8.62 -1.05 -1.28
C TYR A 5 -8.92 -2.11 -0.21
N GLU A 6 -9.70 -3.14 -0.54
CA GLU A 6 -9.92 -4.29 0.36
C GLU A 6 -8.61 -5.03 0.65
N GLU A 7 -7.85 -5.43 -0.39
CA GLU A 7 -6.54 -6.08 -0.22
C GLU A 7 -5.56 -5.20 0.57
N LEU A 8 -5.56 -3.89 0.33
CA LEU A 8 -4.68 -2.97 1.05
C LEU A 8 -5.13 -2.78 2.51
N ALA A 9 -6.43 -2.77 2.80
CA ALA A 9 -6.97 -2.73 4.15
C ALA A 9 -6.57 -3.98 4.94
N GLU A 10 -6.62 -5.17 4.31
CA GLU A 10 -6.11 -6.41 4.90
C GLU A 10 -4.62 -6.33 5.22
N LEU A 11 -3.79 -5.84 4.28
CA LEU A 11 -2.35 -5.66 4.51
C LEU A 11 -2.04 -4.65 5.61
N LEU A 12 -2.90 -3.65 5.80
CA LEU A 12 -2.77 -2.61 6.81
C LEU A 12 -3.52 -2.94 8.11
N GLU A 13 -4.08 -4.14 8.24
CA GLU A 13 -4.81 -4.60 9.44
C GLU A 13 -5.94 -3.64 9.89
N VAL A 14 -6.66 -3.05 8.91
CA VAL A 14 -7.78 -2.12 9.14
C VAL A 14 -9.03 -2.55 8.37
N ASP A 15 -10.20 -2.04 8.77
CA ASP A 15 -11.46 -2.37 8.10
C ASP A 15 -11.59 -1.74 6.70
N GLU A 16 -11.12 -0.50 6.55
CA GLU A 16 -11.16 0.24 5.29
C GLU A 16 -9.98 1.21 5.18
N VAL A 17 -9.66 1.60 3.94
CA VAL A 17 -8.67 2.63 3.65
C VAL A 17 -9.21 3.67 2.67
N LYS A 18 -8.75 4.92 2.80
CA LYS A 18 -9.15 6.06 1.98
C LYS A 18 -7.93 6.75 1.40
N ASP A 19 -8.09 7.32 0.20
CA ASP A 19 -6.98 7.93 -0.57
C ASP A 19 -6.14 8.97 0.18
N ASN A 20 -6.77 9.70 1.10
CA ASN A 20 -6.16 10.79 1.85
C ASN A 20 -5.49 10.35 3.16
N GLU A 21 -5.60 9.09 3.56
CA GLU A 21 -4.97 8.57 4.78
C GLU A 21 -3.47 8.45 4.60
N ILE A 22 -2.74 8.77 5.67
CA ILE A 22 -1.27 8.80 5.67
C ILE A 22 -0.75 7.42 6.05
N LEU A 23 0.07 6.83 5.18
CA LEU A 23 0.57 5.46 5.35
C LEU A 23 1.35 5.28 6.66
N SER A 24 2.16 6.27 7.03
CA SER A 24 2.96 6.23 8.27
C SER A 24 2.16 6.43 9.56
N GLU A 25 0.85 6.71 9.48
CA GLU A 25 -0.02 6.84 10.65
C GLU A 25 -0.72 5.53 11.01
N PHE A 26 -0.69 4.51 10.13
CA PHE A 26 -1.18 3.18 10.46
C PHE A 26 -0.25 2.50 11.47
N GLU A 27 -0.83 1.83 12.48
CA GLU A 27 -0.08 1.18 13.56
C GLU A 27 0.85 0.07 13.03
N CYS A 28 0.40 -0.66 12.02
CA CYS A 28 1.17 -1.72 11.36
C CYS A 28 2.26 -1.20 10.40
N TRP A 29 2.42 0.12 10.25
CA TRP A 29 3.36 0.68 9.26
C TRP A 29 4.82 0.47 9.67
N ASP A 30 5.41 -0.61 9.17
CA ASP A 30 6.80 -0.96 9.40
C ASP A 30 7.49 -1.49 8.12
N SER A 31 8.72 -1.95 8.26
CA SER A 31 9.47 -2.51 7.12
C SER A 31 8.86 -3.80 6.56
N LEU A 32 8.18 -4.60 7.38
CA LEU A 32 7.55 -5.85 6.93
C LEU A 32 6.30 -5.53 6.10
N THR A 33 5.46 -4.60 6.57
CA THR A 33 4.29 -4.13 5.83
C THR A 33 4.67 -3.53 4.48
N VAL A 34 5.74 -2.73 4.43
CA VAL A 34 6.28 -2.21 3.16
C VAL A 34 6.73 -3.34 2.22
N LEU A 35 7.39 -4.38 2.73
CA LEU A 35 7.78 -5.54 1.91
C LEU A 35 6.57 -6.33 1.41
N SER A 36 5.54 -6.51 2.24
CA SER A 36 4.29 -7.16 1.86
C SER A 36 3.58 -6.39 0.74
N ILE A 37 3.53 -5.06 0.82
CA ILE A 37 2.99 -4.20 -0.25
C ILE A 37 3.80 -4.33 -1.55
N ILE A 38 5.13 -4.40 -1.48
CA ILE A 38 5.98 -4.59 -2.67
C ILE A 38 5.70 -5.96 -3.31
N ALA A 39 5.59 -7.02 -2.51
CA ALA A 39 5.27 -8.35 -3.01
C ALA A 39 3.88 -8.38 -3.66
N TRP A 40 2.87 -7.86 -2.97
CA TRP A 40 1.51 -7.72 -3.48
C TRP A 40 1.44 -6.93 -4.80
N ALA A 41 2.15 -5.80 -4.91
CA ALA A 41 2.25 -5.02 -6.13
C ALA A 41 2.85 -5.82 -7.31
N SER A 42 3.86 -6.64 -7.02
CA SER A 42 4.51 -7.48 -8.03
C SER A 42 3.61 -8.64 -8.47
N GLU A 43 2.92 -9.29 -7.53
CA GLU A 43 2.12 -10.50 -7.79
C GLU A 43 0.78 -10.18 -8.46
N ASN A 44 0.08 -9.15 -7.99
CA ASN A 44 -1.26 -8.82 -8.45
C ASN A 44 -1.29 -7.82 -9.61
N TYR A 45 -0.26 -6.96 -9.72
CA TYR A 45 -0.23 -5.87 -10.71
C TYR A 45 1.00 -5.90 -11.63
N GLY A 46 1.95 -6.81 -11.41
CA GLY A 46 3.17 -6.91 -12.22
C GLY A 46 4.09 -5.69 -12.09
N LYS A 47 3.96 -4.91 -11.01
CA LYS A 47 4.73 -3.67 -10.77
C LYS A 47 5.86 -3.94 -9.80
N THR A 48 7.10 -3.73 -10.24
CA THR A 48 8.27 -3.83 -9.37
C THR A 48 8.51 -2.50 -8.65
N LEU A 49 8.01 -2.38 -7.43
CA LEU A 49 8.23 -1.22 -6.57
C LEU A 49 9.50 -1.39 -5.73
N LEU A 50 10.19 -0.29 -5.46
CA LEU A 50 11.26 -0.25 -4.47
C LEU A 50 10.73 0.31 -3.15
N ALA A 51 11.34 -0.07 -2.03
CA ALA A 51 10.96 0.47 -0.71
C ALA A 51 11.02 2.01 -0.64
N LYS A 52 11.93 2.64 -1.40
CA LYS A 52 11.99 4.10 -1.52
C LYS A 52 10.78 4.70 -2.24
N ASP A 53 10.16 3.97 -3.16
CA ASP A 53 8.99 4.42 -3.93
C ASP A 53 7.76 4.35 -3.03
N VAL A 54 7.61 3.24 -2.30
CA VAL A 54 6.55 3.04 -1.29
C VAL A 54 6.67 4.03 -0.13
N ASN A 55 7.87 4.25 0.42
CA ASN A 55 8.08 5.25 1.47
C ASN A 55 8.03 6.70 0.93
N GLY A 56 8.18 6.89 -0.38
CA GLY A 56 8.11 8.19 -1.04
C GLY A 56 6.67 8.66 -1.25
N VAL A 57 5.72 7.72 -1.36
CA VAL A 57 4.29 8.03 -1.37
C VAL A 57 3.79 8.17 0.06
N LYS A 58 3.12 9.29 0.34
CA LYS A 58 2.68 9.62 1.70
C LYS A 58 1.32 9.02 2.03
N THR A 59 0.47 8.84 1.02
CA THR A 59 -0.93 8.47 1.22
C THR A 59 -1.28 7.20 0.48
N VAL A 60 -2.37 6.57 0.91
CA VAL A 60 -2.97 5.40 0.24
C VAL A 60 -3.21 5.68 -1.25
N GLY A 61 -3.79 6.83 -1.59
CA GLY A 61 -4.05 7.20 -2.99
C GLY A 61 -2.76 7.37 -3.80
N GLY A 62 -1.67 7.81 -3.16
CA GLY A 62 -0.34 7.86 -3.76
C GLY A 62 0.21 6.47 -4.08
N LEU A 63 0.04 5.51 -3.17
CA LEU A 63 0.43 4.12 -3.39
C LEU A 63 -0.39 3.47 -4.52
N VAL A 64 -1.72 3.64 -4.50
CA VAL A 64 -2.62 3.17 -5.56
C VAL A 64 -2.22 3.75 -6.93
N ALA A 65 -1.77 5.00 -6.98
CA ALA A 65 -1.32 5.63 -8.21
C ALA A 65 -0.03 5.01 -8.79
N LEU A 66 0.84 4.41 -7.97
CA LEU A 66 2.03 3.68 -8.45
C LEU A 66 1.67 2.39 -9.21
N LEU A 67 0.48 1.84 -8.95
CA LEU A 67 0.03 0.56 -9.50
C LEU A 67 -0.73 0.71 -10.82
N LYS A 68 -1.23 1.93 -11.11
CA LYS A 68 -1.80 2.29 -12.41
C LYS A 68 -0.69 2.34 -13.47
#